data_AF-A0A6C0IH14-F1
#
_entry.id   AF-A0A6C0IH14-F1
#
_cell.length_a   1.000
_cell.length_b   1.000
_cell.length_c   1.000
_cell.angle_alpha   90.00
_cell.angle_beta   90.00
_cell.angle_gamma   90.00
#
_symmetry.space_group_name_H-M   'P 1'
#
loop_
_entity.id
_entity.type
_entity.pdbx_description
1 polymer ?
#
loop_
_entity_poly.entity_id
_entity_poly.type
_entity_poly.pdbx_seq_one_letter_code
_entity_poly.pdbx_strand_id
1 'polypeptide(L)'
;MKLINKIKQIWNSLLNKKNNAEIVDILTMLVLLWCILYLIPQIFISLFHTVLGNLILFIIVLLVSGYNYIYGIIIGISFIVIYRFNQLSKFQEGFQWSQKSTTDFLAIQNSINPNKVFDVNTIQNGQASQEEVDYFNKNGMWPWSQDVIKLYEEAVTKNPYIRTSPKDAVAQTRKIYNQAAILQILSYQTKEGQFLLNGVLVRDVEGNSLEELPSGYGDFAYNSGLIGDLRDDVIKCNSKEYPSLQRITYTGKGGIFNQQTKKITPLNYKDAEKVIPGFTFINGPCNPCGPLNQIPDYSCPFKLNVKNKPPFISNIWQYLWNVNDTPLVSQPSFLNQYINPREFPLLSELQTELNKQTNDYE
;
A
#
# COMPACT_ATOMS: atom_id res chain seq x y z
N MET A 1 -14.66 -20.69 46.58
CA MET A 1 -14.72 -19.73 47.71
C MET A 1 -13.39 -19.54 48.45
N LYS A 2 -12.67 -20.60 48.86
CA LYS A 2 -11.36 -20.49 49.55
C LYS A 2 -10.26 -19.77 48.74
N LEU A 3 -10.22 -19.93 47.41
CA LEU A 3 -9.21 -19.28 46.55
C LEU A 3 -9.42 -17.75 46.45
N ILE A 4 -10.67 -17.32 46.32
CA ILE A 4 -11.04 -15.89 46.23
C ILE A 4 -10.70 -15.17 47.52
N ASN A 5 -10.97 -15.78 48.68
CA ASN A 5 -10.61 -15.18 49.97
C ASN A 5 -9.09 -15.10 50.16
N LYS A 6 -8.32 -16.08 49.64
CA LYS A 6 -6.86 -16.06 49.68
C LYS A 6 -6.28 -14.97 48.78
N ILE A 7 -6.83 -14.80 47.57
CA ILE A 7 -6.46 -13.72 46.64
C ILE A 7 -6.80 -12.35 47.24
N LYS A 8 -7.98 -12.21 47.87
CA LYS A 8 -8.41 -10.96 48.52
C LYS A 8 -7.54 -10.60 49.72
N GLN A 9 -7.08 -11.60 50.49
CA GLN A 9 -6.16 -11.39 51.60
C GLN A 9 -4.77 -10.97 51.12
N ILE A 10 -4.28 -11.56 50.02
CA ILE A 10 -3.02 -11.15 49.37
C ILE A 10 -3.13 -9.71 48.83
N TRP A 11 -4.23 -9.37 48.16
CA TRP A 11 -4.49 -8.02 47.63
C TRP A 11 -4.56 -6.95 48.74
N ASN A 12 -5.24 -7.25 49.85
CA ASN A 12 -5.32 -6.33 50.99
C ASN A 12 -3.97 -6.16 51.71
N SER A 13 -3.10 -7.18 51.69
CA SER A 13 -1.75 -7.07 52.24
C SER A 13 -0.82 -6.22 51.36
N LEU A 14 -1.03 -6.24 50.04
CA LEU A 14 -0.27 -5.46 49.07
C LEU A 14 -0.64 -3.97 49.10
N LEU A 15 -1.91 -3.61 49.38
CA LEU A 15 -2.42 -2.22 49.41
C LEU A 15 -2.28 -1.50 50.77
N ASN A 16 -1.43 -1.98 51.67
CA ASN A 16 -1.24 -1.32 52.96
C ASN A 16 -0.49 0.02 52.77
N LYS A 17 -0.78 1.05 53.57
CA LYS A 17 -0.28 2.44 53.35
C LYS A 17 1.24 2.58 53.17
N LYS A 18 2.03 1.63 53.68
CA LYS A 18 3.50 1.58 53.53
C LYS A 18 3.95 1.14 52.14
N ASN A 19 3.12 0.40 51.41
CA ASN A 19 3.40 -0.11 50.06
C ASN A 19 2.89 0.81 48.94
N ASN A 20 2.10 1.84 49.26
CA ASN A 20 1.54 2.72 48.24
C ASN A 20 2.64 3.51 47.50
N ALA A 21 3.70 3.92 48.19
CA ALA A 21 4.85 4.56 47.56
C ALA A 21 5.61 3.59 46.65
N GLU A 22 5.86 2.36 47.12
CA GLU A 22 6.54 1.32 46.34
C GLU A 22 5.73 0.89 45.10
N ILE A 23 4.40 0.83 45.21
CA ILE A 23 3.50 0.52 44.09
C ILE A 23 3.51 1.65 43.05
N VAL A 24 3.50 2.91 43.50
CA VAL A 24 3.59 4.08 42.61
C VAL A 24 4.94 4.11 41.89
N ASP A 25 6.04 3.79 42.57
CA ASP A 25 7.36 3.70 41.94
C ASP A 25 7.43 2.57 40.90
N ILE A 26 6.87 1.39 41.19
CA ILE A 26 6.80 0.26 40.24
C ILE A 26 5.93 0.62 39.02
N LEU A 27 4.76 1.25 39.24
CA LEU A 27 3.89 1.72 38.15
C LEU A 27 4.58 2.76 37.29
N THR A 28 5.30 3.69 37.90
CA THR A 28 6.04 4.74 37.18
C THR A 28 7.15 4.11 36.34
N MET A 29 7.91 3.15 36.88
CA MET A 29 8.89 2.38 36.10
C MET A 29 8.24 1.61 34.94
N LEU A 30 7.08 0.99 35.15
CA LEU A 30 6.34 0.26 34.11
C LEU A 30 5.88 1.17 32.98
N VAL A 31 5.36 2.35 33.29
CA VAL A 31 4.94 3.35 32.30
C VAL A 31 6.15 3.88 31.53
N LEU A 32 7.26 4.14 32.22
CA LEU A 32 8.49 4.64 31.60
C LEU A 32 9.11 3.58 30.68
N LEU A 33 9.13 2.32 31.12
CA LEU A 33 9.53 1.17 30.30
C LEU A 33 8.62 1.03 29.08
N TRP A 34 7.30 1.13 29.25
CA TRP A 34 6.34 1.08 28.16
C TRP A 34 6.57 2.20 27.13
N CYS A 35 6.81 3.44 27.58
CA CYS A 35 7.16 4.56 26.72
C CYS A 35 8.46 4.31 25.93
N ILE A 36 9.50 3.74 26.56
CA ILE A 36 10.76 3.40 25.89
C ILE A 36 10.51 2.33 24.81
N LEU A 37 9.74 1.28 25.14
CA LEU A 37 9.41 0.20 24.21
C LEU A 37 8.55 0.69 23.04
N TYR A 38 7.67 1.66 23.26
CA TYR A 38 6.84 2.27 22.22
C TYR A 38 7.65 3.20 21.30
N LEU A 39 8.56 4.01 21.86
CA LEU A 39 9.35 4.99 21.11
C LEU A 39 10.49 4.34 20.30
N ILE A 40 11.03 3.20 20.75
CA ILE A 40 12.15 2.51 20.08
C ILE A 40 11.84 1.02 19.91
N PRO A 41 10.92 0.65 19.01
CA PRO A 41 10.51 -0.75 18.80
C PRO A 41 11.69 -1.65 18.38
N GLN A 42 12.74 -1.09 17.79
CA GLN A 42 13.95 -1.83 17.42
C GLN A 42 14.72 -2.39 18.63
N ILE A 43 14.70 -1.72 19.78
CA ILE A 43 15.34 -2.24 21.00
C ILE A 43 14.59 -3.47 21.49
N PHE A 44 13.26 -3.43 21.47
CA PHE A 44 12.43 -4.58 21.83
C PHE A 44 12.69 -5.77 20.89
N ILE A 45 12.74 -5.52 19.59
CA ILE A 45 13.04 -6.56 18.60
C ILE A 45 14.44 -7.14 18.86
N SER A 46 15.44 -6.27 19.03
CA SER A 46 16.82 -6.70 19.28
C SER A 46 16.96 -7.54 20.56
N LEU A 47 16.26 -7.16 21.63
CA LEU A 47 16.35 -7.81 22.94
C LEU A 47 15.77 -9.24 22.93
N PHE A 48 14.70 -9.50 22.17
CA PHE A 48 14.04 -10.82 22.14
C PHE A 48 14.38 -11.67 20.90
N HIS A 49 14.85 -11.07 19.80
CA HIS A 49 15.16 -11.79 18.56
C HIS A 49 16.64 -12.07 18.32
N THR A 50 17.55 -11.37 19.01
CA THR A 50 18.99 -11.67 18.88
C THR A 50 19.45 -12.65 19.96
N VAL A 51 20.44 -13.49 19.61
CA VAL A 51 21.12 -14.36 20.58
C VAL A 51 21.71 -13.54 21.72
N LEU A 52 22.26 -12.36 21.41
CA LEU A 52 22.83 -11.44 22.38
C LEU A 52 21.77 -10.90 23.35
N GLY A 53 20.62 -10.46 22.84
CA GLY A 53 19.51 -9.97 23.66
C GLY A 53 18.98 -11.04 24.62
N ASN A 54 18.79 -12.27 24.14
CA ASN A 54 18.36 -13.39 24.97
C ASN A 54 19.41 -13.75 26.05
N LEU A 55 20.70 -13.64 25.73
CA LEU A 55 21.78 -13.84 26.68
C LEU A 55 21.79 -12.75 27.77
N ILE A 56 21.53 -11.50 27.40
CA ILE A 56 21.37 -10.38 28.36
C ILE A 56 20.19 -10.63 29.30
N LEU A 57 19.02 -11.02 28.77
CA LEU A 57 17.84 -11.34 29.57
C LEU A 57 18.12 -12.48 30.56
N PHE A 58 18.83 -13.52 30.11
CA PHE A 58 19.22 -14.65 30.96
C PHE A 58 20.15 -14.22 32.10
N ILE A 59 21.16 -13.40 31.81
CA ILE A 59 22.07 -12.86 32.82
C ILE A 59 21.31 -12.00 33.84
N ILE A 60 20.36 -11.18 33.40
CA ILE A 60 19.53 -10.36 34.30
C ILE A 60 18.75 -11.26 35.27
N VAL A 61 18.12 -12.33 34.78
CA VAL A 61 17.40 -13.29 35.64
C VAL A 61 18.35 -13.93 36.65
N LEU A 62 19.56 -14.33 36.24
CA LEU A 62 20.56 -14.90 37.14
C LEU A 62 21.04 -13.92 38.20
N LEU A 63 21.34 -12.67 37.83
CA LEU A 63 21.80 -11.63 38.75
C LEU A 63 20.73 -11.31 39.79
N VAL A 64 19.47 -11.14 39.36
CA VAL A 64 18.36 -10.86 40.30
C VAL A 64 18.09 -12.07 41.18
N SER A 65 18.17 -13.29 40.64
CA SER A 65 18.02 -14.52 41.44
C SER A 65 19.10 -14.66 42.50
N GLY A 66 20.33 -14.20 42.22
CA GLY A 66 21.43 -14.17 43.17
C GLY A 66 21.21 -13.19 44.34
N TYR A 67 20.45 -12.11 44.13
CA TYR A 67 20.07 -11.19 45.19
C TYR A 67 18.84 -11.68 45.97
N ASN A 68 17.80 -12.11 45.26
CA ASN A 68 16.59 -12.68 45.85
C ASN A 68 15.89 -13.60 44.85
N TYR A 69 15.83 -14.88 45.20
CA TYR A 69 15.30 -15.92 44.32
C TYR A 69 13.82 -15.72 43.94
N ILE A 70 13.01 -15.09 44.80
CA ILE A 70 11.58 -14.86 44.52
C ILE A 70 11.42 -13.84 43.40
N TYR A 71 12.16 -12.73 43.44
CA TYR A 71 12.14 -11.73 42.38
C TYR A 71 12.73 -12.25 41.07
N GLY A 72 13.76 -13.10 41.15
CA GLY A 72 14.32 -13.80 39.99
C GLY A 72 13.28 -14.66 39.26
N ILE A 73 12.50 -15.45 40.00
CA ILE A 73 11.41 -16.27 39.45
C ILE A 73 10.32 -15.38 38.81
N ILE A 74 9.91 -14.30 39.46
CA ILE A 74 8.87 -13.38 38.94
C ILE A 74 9.32 -12.75 37.61
N ILE A 75 10.56 -12.27 37.53
CA ILE A 75 11.12 -11.68 36.31
C ILE A 75 11.25 -12.72 35.21
N GLY A 76 11.73 -13.93 35.53
CA GLY A 76 11.85 -15.03 34.57
C GLY A 76 10.50 -15.41 33.95
N ILE A 77 9.45 -15.55 34.76
CA ILE A 77 8.09 -15.82 34.27
C ILE A 77 7.59 -14.66 33.40
N SER A 78 7.84 -13.41 33.81
CA SER A 78 7.43 -12.22 33.04
C SER A 78 8.08 -12.18 31.66
N PHE A 79 9.38 -12.49 31.55
CA PHE A 79 10.05 -12.60 30.25
C PHE A 79 9.51 -13.75 29.40
N ILE A 80 9.18 -14.90 29.99
CA ILE A 80 8.56 -16.01 29.26
C ILE A 80 7.18 -15.59 28.70
N VAL A 81 6.37 -14.89 29.49
CA VAL A 81 5.05 -14.40 29.07
C VAL A 81 5.20 -13.36 27.95
N ILE A 82 6.10 -12.38 28.09
CA ILE A 82 6.36 -11.38 27.05
C ILE A 82 6.92 -12.03 25.78
N TYR A 83 7.81 -13.01 25.91
CA TYR A 83 8.35 -13.76 24.78
C TYR A 83 7.24 -14.54 24.04
N ARG A 84 6.34 -15.18 24.78
CA ARG A 84 5.17 -15.87 24.19
C ARG A 84 4.19 -14.89 23.56
N PHE A 85 3.95 -13.74 24.17
CA PHE A 85 3.12 -12.68 23.59
C PHE A 85 3.74 -12.10 22.33
N ASN A 86 5.06 -11.90 22.29
CA ASN A 86 5.78 -11.49 21.09
C ASN A 86 5.70 -12.55 19.97
N GLN A 87 5.79 -13.83 20.32
CA GLN A 87 5.53 -14.90 19.36
C GLN A 87 4.07 -14.93 18.87
N LEU A 88 3.11 -14.56 19.72
CA LEU A 88 1.71 -14.42 19.32
C LEU A 88 1.48 -13.17 18.47
N SER A 89 2.20 -12.07 18.68
CA SER A 89 2.19 -10.91 17.77
C SER A 89 2.94 -11.15 16.47
N LYS A 90 3.62 -12.31 16.30
CA LYS A 90 3.94 -12.88 14.98
C LYS A 90 2.76 -13.64 14.37
N PHE A 91 1.52 -13.29 14.71
CA PHE A 91 0.44 -13.56 13.77
C PHE A 91 0.83 -12.88 12.47
N GLN A 92 1.29 -13.70 11.52
CA GLN A 92 1.50 -13.30 10.14
C GLN A 92 0.14 -12.75 9.71
N GLU A 93 0.04 -11.44 9.52
CA GLU A 93 -1.03 -10.88 8.72
C GLU A 93 -0.83 -11.49 7.32
N GLY A 94 -1.61 -12.54 7.04
CA GLY A 94 -1.38 -13.42 5.91
C GLY A 94 -2.23 -14.69 6.00
N PHE A 95 -2.66 -15.18 4.85
CA PHE A 95 -3.39 -16.43 4.75
C PHE A 95 -2.45 -17.62 4.97
N GLN A 96 -2.92 -18.62 5.71
CA GLN A 96 -2.20 -19.88 5.89
C GLN A 96 -2.80 -20.92 4.97
N TRP A 97 -2.01 -21.43 4.02
CA TRP A 97 -2.47 -22.52 3.19
C TRP A 97 -2.14 -23.89 3.76
N SER A 98 -2.99 -24.88 3.49
CA SER A 98 -2.65 -26.27 3.76
C SER A 98 -1.44 -26.69 2.89
N GLN A 99 -0.60 -27.58 3.42
CA GLN A 99 0.54 -28.12 2.67
C GLN A 99 0.10 -28.81 1.38
N LYS A 100 -1.06 -29.49 1.44
CA LYS A 100 -1.67 -30.14 0.28
C LYS A 100 -2.06 -29.11 -0.78
N SER A 101 -2.83 -28.08 -0.41
CA SER A 101 -3.27 -27.05 -1.36
C SER A 101 -2.09 -26.31 -1.99
N THR A 102 -1.02 -26.09 -1.23
CA THR A 102 0.23 -25.50 -1.73
C THR A 102 0.93 -26.40 -2.75
N THR A 103 1.02 -27.70 -2.45
CA THR A 103 1.67 -28.69 -3.31
C THR A 103 0.87 -28.87 -4.61
N ASP A 104 -0.45 -29.00 -4.50
CA ASP A 104 -1.37 -29.12 -5.65
C ASP A 104 -1.30 -27.87 -6.53
N PHE A 105 -1.30 -26.67 -5.93
CA PHE A 105 -1.16 -25.39 -6.63
C PHE A 105 0.12 -25.35 -7.46
N LEU A 106 1.27 -25.66 -6.84
CA LEU A 106 2.56 -25.67 -7.53
C LEU A 106 2.62 -26.73 -8.64
N ALA A 107 2.06 -27.91 -8.41
CA ALA A 107 2.01 -28.97 -9.42
C ALA A 107 1.19 -28.54 -10.65
N ILE A 108 0.02 -27.94 -10.43
CA ILE A 108 -0.83 -27.41 -11.51
C ILE A 108 -0.10 -26.28 -12.25
N GLN A 109 0.48 -25.31 -11.51
CA GLN A 109 1.21 -24.20 -12.10
C GLN A 109 2.40 -24.64 -12.93
N ASN A 110 3.18 -25.62 -12.47
CA ASN A 110 4.29 -26.20 -13.22
C ASN A 110 3.82 -26.88 -14.51
N SER A 111 2.58 -27.39 -14.55
CA SER A 111 1.99 -27.99 -15.74
C SER A 111 1.48 -26.95 -16.74
N ILE A 112 0.73 -25.94 -16.28
CA ILE A 112 0.05 -24.99 -17.18
C ILE A 112 0.89 -23.72 -17.46
N ASN A 113 1.85 -23.40 -16.60
CA ASN A 113 2.74 -22.23 -16.67
C ASN A 113 4.21 -22.62 -16.40
N PRO A 114 4.81 -23.58 -17.13
CA PRO A 114 6.13 -24.14 -16.82
C PRO A 114 7.28 -23.12 -16.80
N ASN A 115 7.10 -21.98 -17.48
CA ASN A 115 8.10 -20.91 -17.58
C ASN A 115 7.93 -19.82 -16.50
N LYS A 116 7.08 -20.05 -15.48
CA LYS A 116 6.80 -19.07 -14.43
C LYS A 116 7.12 -19.66 -13.06
N VAL A 117 7.75 -18.84 -12.22
CA VAL A 117 8.01 -19.17 -10.82
C VAL A 117 7.04 -18.35 -9.97
N PHE A 118 6.34 -19.02 -9.05
CA PHE A 118 5.38 -18.42 -8.16
C PHE A 118 5.96 -18.34 -6.75
N ASP A 119 6.06 -17.13 -6.21
CA ASP A 119 6.42 -16.92 -4.82
C ASP A 119 5.19 -17.14 -3.93
N VAL A 120 5.06 -18.36 -3.44
CA VAL A 120 3.94 -18.79 -2.58
C VAL A 120 3.88 -17.96 -1.29
N ASN A 121 5.02 -17.56 -0.73
CA ASN A 121 5.04 -16.76 0.50
C ASN A 121 4.38 -15.40 0.24
N THR A 122 4.71 -14.76 -0.87
CA THR A 122 4.08 -13.49 -1.26
C THR A 122 2.57 -13.63 -1.48
N ILE A 123 2.14 -14.73 -2.11
CA ILE A 123 0.71 -14.97 -2.36
C ILE A 123 -0.06 -15.22 -1.06
N GLN A 124 0.49 -16.07 -0.18
CA GLN A 124 -0.07 -16.39 1.13
C GLN A 124 -0.14 -15.15 2.02
N ASN A 125 0.94 -14.37 2.11
CA ASN A 125 1.02 -13.25 3.04
C ASN A 125 0.09 -12.07 2.72
N GLY A 126 -0.51 -12.00 1.53
CA GLY A 126 -1.36 -10.83 1.24
C GLY A 126 -2.22 -10.85 -0.01
N GLN A 127 -2.31 -11.96 -0.75
CA GLN A 127 -3.01 -11.96 -2.03
C GLN A 127 -4.15 -12.96 -2.17
N ALA A 128 -4.06 -14.15 -1.56
CA ALA A 128 -5.09 -15.16 -1.74
C ALA A 128 -5.29 -16.07 -0.51
N SER A 129 -6.57 -16.27 -0.16
CA SER A 129 -6.98 -17.10 0.96
C SER A 129 -6.86 -18.60 0.67
N GLN A 130 -7.05 -19.41 1.72
CA GLN A 130 -7.13 -20.87 1.60
C GLN A 130 -8.27 -21.29 0.65
N GLU A 131 -9.42 -20.62 0.73
CA GLU A 131 -10.58 -20.89 -0.12
C GLU A 131 -10.29 -20.56 -1.60
N GLU A 132 -9.55 -19.47 -1.86
CA GLU A 132 -9.19 -19.07 -3.21
C GLU A 132 -8.21 -20.04 -3.87
N VAL A 133 -7.21 -20.54 -3.13
CA VAL A 133 -6.28 -21.56 -3.64
C VAL A 133 -6.97 -22.91 -3.84
N ASP A 134 -7.91 -23.29 -2.97
CA ASP A 134 -8.70 -24.52 -3.14
C ASP A 134 -9.61 -24.42 -4.37
N TYR A 135 -10.21 -23.24 -4.60
CA TYR A 135 -10.95 -22.98 -5.84
C TYR A 135 -10.02 -23.10 -7.06
N PHE A 136 -8.82 -22.50 -7.00
CA PHE A 136 -7.85 -22.61 -8.07
C PHE A 136 -7.50 -24.08 -8.35
N ASN A 137 -7.17 -24.86 -7.32
CA ASN A 137 -6.79 -26.26 -7.46
C ASN A 137 -7.90 -27.12 -8.08
N LYS A 138 -9.16 -26.79 -7.79
CA LYS A 138 -10.32 -27.47 -8.37
C LYS A 138 -10.61 -27.08 -9.82
N ASN A 139 -10.43 -25.81 -10.18
CA ASN A 139 -10.91 -25.24 -11.44
C ASN A 139 -9.78 -24.88 -12.44
N GLY A 140 -8.52 -24.90 -12.02
CA GLY A 140 -7.35 -24.49 -12.80
C GLY A 140 -7.26 -22.98 -13.06
N MET A 141 -8.05 -22.17 -12.37
CA MET A 141 -8.12 -20.71 -12.55
C MET A 141 -8.56 -20.00 -11.27
N TRP A 142 -8.01 -18.82 -11.03
CA TRP A 142 -8.29 -18.03 -9.83
C TRP A 142 -9.72 -17.48 -9.84
N PRO A 143 -10.41 -17.40 -8.68
CA PRO A 143 -11.76 -16.85 -8.61
C PRO A 143 -11.72 -15.32 -8.62
N TRP A 144 -11.93 -14.70 -9.78
CA TRP A 144 -12.14 -13.26 -9.84
C TRP A 144 -13.63 -12.93 -9.71
N SER A 145 -13.93 -11.82 -9.04
CA SER A 145 -15.26 -11.22 -9.03
C SER A 145 -15.64 -10.71 -10.44
N GLN A 146 -16.95 -10.56 -10.67
CA GLN A 146 -17.46 -10.07 -11.96
C GLN A 146 -17.03 -8.64 -12.25
N ASP A 147 -16.89 -7.80 -11.23
CA ASP A 147 -16.44 -6.42 -11.40
C ASP A 147 -14.97 -6.36 -11.84
N VAL A 148 -14.12 -7.21 -11.28
CA VAL A 148 -12.71 -7.32 -11.70
C VAL A 148 -12.59 -7.88 -13.11
N ILE A 149 -13.43 -8.84 -13.49
CA ILE A 149 -13.49 -9.32 -14.88
C ILE A 149 -13.80 -8.16 -15.82
N LYS A 150 -14.83 -7.34 -15.53
CA LYS A 150 -15.18 -6.17 -16.35
C LYS A 150 -14.05 -5.15 -16.42
N LEU A 151 -13.41 -4.82 -15.30
CA LEU A 151 -12.28 -3.89 -15.25
C LEU A 151 -11.12 -4.37 -16.15
N TYR A 152 -10.82 -5.66 -16.12
CA TYR A 152 -9.78 -6.24 -16.97
C TYR A 152 -10.19 -6.27 -18.44
N GLU A 153 -11.43 -6.64 -18.77
CA GLU A 153 -11.95 -6.62 -20.14
C GLU A 153 -11.90 -5.21 -20.74
N GLU A 154 -12.28 -4.19 -19.98
CA GLU A 154 -12.17 -2.79 -20.39
C GLU A 154 -10.71 -2.38 -20.65
N ALA A 155 -9.79 -2.77 -19.76
CA ALA A 155 -8.37 -2.46 -19.90
C ALA A 155 -7.77 -3.12 -21.15
N VAL A 156 -8.12 -4.39 -21.41
CA VAL A 156 -7.71 -5.11 -22.62
C VAL A 156 -8.26 -4.44 -23.87
N THR A 157 -9.54 -4.08 -23.88
CA THR A 157 -10.22 -3.46 -25.03
C THR A 157 -9.61 -2.10 -25.39
N LYS A 158 -9.20 -1.32 -24.37
CA LYS A 158 -8.58 0.00 -24.58
C LYS A 158 -7.10 -0.08 -24.98
N ASN A 159 -6.46 -1.25 -24.86
CA ASN A 159 -5.04 -1.41 -25.12
C ASN A 159 -4.77 -1.82 -26.58
N PRO A 160 -4.18 -0.93 -27.42
CA PRO A 160 -3.97 -1.21 -28.84
C PRO A 160 -2.94 -2.31 -29.13
N TYR A 161 -2.17 -2.72 -28.12
CA TYR A 161 -1.15 -3.77 -28.26
C TYR A 161 -1.70 -5.19 -28.02
N ILE A 162 -2.90 -5.30 -27.43
CA ILE A 162 -3.52 -6.60 -27.16
C ILE A 162 -4.46 -6.97 -28.31
N ARG A 163 -4.18 -8.10 -28.96
CA ARG A 163 -4.94 -8.60 -30.13
C ARG A 163 -5.87 -9.77 -29.81
N THR A 164 -5.93 -10.18 -28.55
CA THR A 164 -6.76 -11.29 -28.08
C THR A 164 -8.13 -10.76 -27.67
N SER A 165 -9.18 -11.58 -27.82
CA SER A 165 -10.51 -11.19 -27.35
C SER A 165 -10.50 -10.96 -25.83
N PRO A 166 -11.28 -9.99 -25.29
CA PRO A 166 -11.30 -9.72 -23.85
C PRO A 166 -11.61 -10.97 -23.01
N LYS A 167 -12.57 -11.79 -23.46
CA LYS A 167 -12.97 -13.03 -22.76
C LYS A 167 -11.86 -14.06 -22.72
N ASP A 168 -11.15 -14.27 -23.83
CA ASP A 168 -10.02 -15.21 -23.88
C ASP A 168 -8.86 -14.68 -23.03
N ALA A 169 -8.63 -13.37 -23.05
CA ALA A 169 -7.63 -12.73 -22.21
C ALA A 169 -7.94 -12.94 -20.72
N VAL A 170 -9.19 -12.78 -20.28
CA VAL A 170 -9.62 -13.10 -18.91
C VAL A 170 -9.31 -14.56 -18.58
N ALA A 171 -9.73 -15.49 -19.45
CA ALA A 171 -9.56 -16.92 -19.22
C ALA A 171 -8.09 -17.34 -19.06
N GLN A 172 -7.19 -16.77 -19.86
CA GLN A 172 -5.75 -17.06 -19.76
C GLN A 172 -5.11 -16.37 -18.54
N THR A 173 -5.44 -15.10 -18.30
CA THR A 173 -4.83 -14.33 -17.21
C THR A 173 -5.22 -14.88 -15.84
N ARG A 174 -6.46 -15.39 -15.68
CA ARG A 174 -6.93 -16.06 -14.46
C ARG A 174 -6.19 -17.35 -14.13
N LYS A 175 -5.46 -17.96 -15.06
CA LYS A 175 -4.59 -19.12 -14.75
C LYS A 175 -3.30 -18.72 -14.02
N ILE A 176 -2.96 -17.43 -14.06
CA ILE A 176 -1.69 -16.91 -13.58
C ILE A 176 -1.91 -16.00 -12.38
N TYR A 177 -2.77 -14.98 -12.52
CA TYR A 177 -2.91 -13.92 -11.53
C TYR A 177 -4.20 -14.10 -10.72
N ASN A 178 -4.08 -14.07 -9.40
CA ASN A 178 -5.23 -13.92 -8.50
C ASN A 178 -5.82 -12.50 -8.60
N GLN A 179 -6.95 -12.27 -7.93
CA GLN A 179 -7.64 -10.98 -8.00
C GLN A 179 -6.77 -9.83 -7.48
N ALA A 180 -6.09 -10.00 -6.34
CA ALA A 180 -5.24 -8.96 -5.77
C ALA A 180 -4.10 -8.56 -6.72
N ALA A 181 -3.44 -9.55 -7.32
CA ALA A 181 -2.35 -9.32 -8.26
C ALA A 181 -2.81 -8.61 -9.53
N ILE A 182 -3.96 -9.00 -10.11
CA ILE A 182 -4.44 -8.33 -11.33
C ILE A 182 -4.90 -6.90 -11.04
N LEU A 183 -5.53 -6.65 -9.89
CA LEU A 183 -5.90 -5.31 -9.46
C LEU A 183 -4.68 -4.38 -9.37
N GLN A 184 -3.56 -4.86 -8.81
CA GLN A 184 -2.30 -4.11 -8.75
C GLN A 184 -1.72 -3.83 -10.14
N ILE A 185 -1.70 -4.83 -11.03
CA ILE A 185 -1.20 -4.64 -12.40
C ILE A 185 -2.03 -3.57 -13.13
N LEU A 186 -3.35 -3.64 -13.01
CA LEU A 186 -4.26 -2.67 -13.61
C LEU A 186 -4.11 -1.28 -13.00
N SER A 187 -3.99 -1.18 -11.67
CA SER A 187 -3.86 0.11 -10.98
C SER A 187 -2.56 0.82 -11.38
N TYR A 188 -1.46 0.09 -11.53
CA TYR A 188 -0.17 0.64 -11.96
C TYR A 188 -0.16 1.18 -13.39
N GLN A 189 -1.07 0.75 -14.26
CA GLN A 189 -1.15 1.25 -15.64
C GLN A 189 -1.92 2.58 -15.79
N THR A 190 -2.48 3.09 -14.70
CA THR A 190 -3.26 4.34 -14.69
C THR A 190 -2.42 5.54 -14.28
N LYS A 191 -2.94 6.77 -14.45
CA LYS A 191 -2.21 7.99 -14.07
C LYS A 191 -1.91 8.05 -12.57
N GLU A 192 -2.82 7.56 -11.74
CA GLU A 192 -2.64 7.48 -10.29
C GLU A 192 -1.54 6.48 -9.93
N GLY A 193 -1.54 5.28 -10.53
CA GLY A 193 -0.48 4.30 -10.33
C GLY A 193 0.89 4.78 -10.85
N GLN A 194 0.93 5.44 -11.99
CA GLN A 194 2.15 6.02 -12.55
C GLN A 194 2.70 7.15 -11.66
N PHE A 195 1.85 7.97 -11.07
CA PHE A 195 2.27 8.94 -10.06
C PHE A 195 2.90 8.26 -8.84
N LEU A 196 2.30 7.16 -8.33
CA LEU A 196 2.88 6.44 -7.19
C LEU A 196 4.26 5.84 -7.51
N LEU A 197 4.41 5.21 -8.67
CA LEU A 197 5.63 4.50 -9.07
C LEU A 197 6.74 5.44 -9.55
N ASN A 198 6.41 6.37 -10.44
CA ASN A 198 7.37 7.21 -11.15
C ASN A 198 7.43 8.63 -10.60
N GLY A 199 6.37 9.09 -9.94
CA GLY A 199 6.25 10.45 -9.45
C GLY A 199 5.78 11.44 -10.49
N VAL A 200 5.93 12.71 -10.13
CA VAL A 200 5.79 13.85 -11.03
C VAL A 200 6.98 14.80 -10.90
N LEU A 201 7.22 15.54 -11.97
CA LEU A 201 8.16 16.65 -12.00
C LEU A 201 7.47 17.90 -11.46
N VAL A 202 8.13 18.57 -10.52
CA VAL A 202 7.68 19.82 -9.91
C VAL A 202 8.80 20.83 -10.04
N ARG A 203 8.51 21.95 -10.70
CA ARG A 203 9.45 23.07 -10.80
C ARG A 203 9.73 23.63 -9.42
N ASP A 204 11.00 23.75 -9.08
CA ASP A 204 11.38 24.51 -7.90
C ASP A 204 11.17 26.01 -8.17
N VAL A 205 10.64 26.73 -7.17
CA VAL A 205 10.32 28.17 -7.33
C VAL A 205 11.59 29.00 -7.49
N GLU A 206 12.68 28.55 -6.86
CA GLU A 206 14.00 29.19 -6.91
C GLU A 206 14.84 28.70 -8.11
N GLY A 207 14.39 27.66 -8.81
CA GLY A 207 15.14 26.98 -9.87
C GLY A 207 16.34 26.17 -9.35
N ASN A 208 16.78 25.18 -10.12
CA ASN A 208 17.94 24.36 -9.79
C ASN A 208 19.15 24.74 -10.66
N SER A 209 19.81 25.84 -10.29
CA SER A 209 20.96 26.38 -11.02
C SER A 209 22.16 25.42 -11.11
N LEU A 210 22.21 24.39 -10.25
CA LEU A 210 23.26 23.37 -10.28
C LEU A 210 23.09 22.37 -11.45
N GLU A 211 21.89 22.28 -12.00
CA GLU A 211 21.55 21.39 -13.13
C GLU A 211 21.33 22.17 -14.43
N GLU A 212 21.49 23.49 -14.42
CA GLU A 212 21.47 24.32 -15.62
C GLU A 212 22.76 24.13 -16.43
N LEU A 213 22.61 24.00 -17.76
CA LEU A 213 23.77 23.96 -18.64
C LEU A 213 24.51 25.30 -18.63
N PRO A 214 25.86 25.29 -18.72
CA PRO A 214 26.63 26.51 -18.87
C PRO A 214 26.12 27.37 -20.01
N SER A 215 26.05 28.68 -19.79
CA SER A 215 25.57 29.66 -20.77
C SER A 215 26.28 29.48 -22.13
N GLY A 216 25.52 29.17 -23.18
CA GLY A 216 26.02 28.96 -24.54
C GLY A 216 25.50 27.69 -25.20
N TYR A 217 25.10 26.70 -24.41
CA TYR A 217 24.33 25.56 -24.89
C TYR A 217 22.85 25.91 -24.72
N GLY A 218 22.11 26.04 -25.82
CA GLY A 218 20.65 26.17 -25.76
C GLY A 218 20.00 24.93 -25.10
N ASP A 219 18.68 24.88 -25.07
CA ASP A 219 17.93 23.74 -24.52
C ASP A 219 18.04 22.45 -25.37
N PHE A 220 18.80 22.48 -26.47
CA PHE A 220 19.00 21.36 -27.39
C PHE A 220 19.42 20.07 -26.69
N ALA A 221 20.36 20.10 -25.74
CA ALA A 221 20.83 18.88 -25.09
C ALA A 221 19.74 18.19 -24.25
N TYR A 222 18.79 18.97 -23.70
CA TYR A 222 17.61 18.44 -23.02
C TYR A 222 16.56 17.97 -24.03
N ASN A 223 16.23 18.79 -25.03
CA ASN A 223 15.21 18.48 -26.04
C ASN A 223 15.57 17.28 -26.93
N SER A 224 16.86 17.08 -27.19
CA SER A 224 17.40 15.92 -27.93
C SER A 224 17.52 14.65 -27.09
N GLY A 225 17.32 14.73 -25.76
CA GLY A 225 17.47 13.61 -24.85
C GLY A 225 18.92 13.15 -24.64
N LEU A 226 19.91 13.94 -25.08
CA LEU A 226 21.33 13.67 -24.83
C LEU A 226 21.66 13.78 -23.34
N ILE A 227 20.94 14.65 -22.62
CA ILE A 227 21.05 14.85 -21.18
C ILE A 227 19.62 14.86 -20.60
N GLY A 228 19.41 14.17 -19.48
CA GLY A 228 18.15 14.24 -18.75
C GLY A 228 17.94 15.62 -18.15
N ASP A 229 16.75 16.19 -18.28
CA ASP A 229 16.40 17.42 -17.60
C ASP A 229 16.20 17.14 -16.11
N LEU A 230 17.17 17.54 -15.29
CA LEU A 230 17.18 17.35 -13.84
C LEU A 230 16.92 18.67 -13.09
N ARG A 231 16.48 19.71 -13.80
CA ARG A 231 16.19 21.02 -13.20
C ARG A 231 14.94 20.99 -12.34
N ASP A 232 14.00 20.11 -12.67
CA ASP A 232 12.77 19.90 -11.90
C ASP A 232 12.96 18.85 -10.80
N ASP A 233 12.30 19.07 -9.68
CA ASP A 233 12.29 18.12 -8.57
C ASP A 233 11.33 16.96 -8.87
N VAL A 234 11.66 15.78 -8.35
CA VAL A 234 10.80 14.60 -8.49
C VAL A 234 10.09 14.35 -7.16
N ILE A 235 8.77 14.38 -7.17
CA ILE A 235 7.95 13.96 -6.03
C ILE A 235 7.35 12.60 -6.32
N LYS A 236 7.69 11.61 -5.51
CA LYS A 236 7.23 10.22 -5.67
C LYS A 236 7.14 9.48 -4.36
N CYS A 237 6.47 8.33 -4.37
CA CYS A 237 6.52 7.43 -3.24
C CYS A 237 7.87 6.70 -3.18
N ASN A 238 8.38 6.49 -1.97
CA ASN A 238 9.47 5.54 -1.79
C ASN A 238 8.94 4.10 -1.88
N SER A 239 9.80 3.15 -2.26
CA SER A 239 9.47 1.72 -2.35
C SER A 239 10.06 0.94 -1.16
N LYS A 240 10.14 1.56 0.02
CA LYS A 240 10.64 0.91 1.25
C LYS A 240 9.50 0.18 1.96
N GLU A 241 9.82 -0.48 3.07
CA GLU A 241 8.86 -1.19 3.94
C GLU A 241 7.67 -0.31 4.39
N TYR A 242 7.91 1.00 4.54
CA TYR A 242 6.88 2.02 4.80
C TYR A 242 6.90 3.10 3.70
N PRO A 243 6.20 2.85 2.58
CA PRO A 243 5.96 3.81 1.51
C PRO A 243 5.48 5.15 2.04
N SER A 244 6.25 6.18 1.72
CA SER A 244 5.95 7.58 2.05
C SER A 244 6.39 8.48 0.92
N LEU A 245 5.72 9.63 0.83
CA LEU A 245 5.94 10.64 -0.18
C LEU A 245 7.26 11.38 0.10
N GLN A 246 8.12 11.48 -0.91
CA GLN A 246 9.42 12.13 -0.80
C GLN A 246 9.64 13.06 -2.00
N ARG A 247 10.32 14.18 -1.75
CA ARG A 247 10.81 15.10 -2.76
C ARG A 247 12.30 14.86 -2.97
N ILE A 248 12.67 14.65 -4.22
CA ILE A 248 14.05 14.41 -4.66
C ILE A 248 14.49 15.64 -5.44
N THR A 249 15.50 16.33 -4.91
CA THR A 249 16.16 17.48 -5.54
C THR A 249 17.54 17.06 -6.00
N TYR A 250 17.85 17.26 -7.27
CA TYR A 250 19.17 16.96 -7.82
C TYR A 250 20.15 18.07 -7.43
N THR A 251 21.36 17.73 -7.01
CA THR A 251 22.32 18.69 -6.43
C THR A 251 23.64 18.76 -7.20
N GLY A 252 23.61 18.47 -8.51
CA GLY A 252 24.79 18.41 -9.36
C GLY A 252 25.49 17.04 -9.32
N LYS A 253 26.75 17.01 -9.76
CA LYS A 253 27.55 15.77 -9.88
C LYS A 253 28.69 15.75 -8.88
N GLY A 254 28.93 14.58 -8.29
CA GLY A 254 30.03 14.34 -7.35
C GLY A 254 31.38 14.25 -8.08
N GLY A 255 32.47 14.55 -7.37
CA GLY A 255 33.81 14.74 -7.97
C GLY A 255 34.33 13.58 -8.80
N ILE A 256 34.82 12.50 -8.16
CA ILE A 256 35.71 11.52 -8.81
C ILE A 256 35.01 10.69 -9.91
N PHE A 257 33.75 10.34 -9.71
CA PHE A 257 33.01 9.43 -10.61
C PHE A 257 31.88 10.12 -11.37
N ASN A 258 31.77 11.45 -11.28
CA ASN A 258 30.71 12.23 -11.91
C ASN A 258 29.29 11.70 -11.61
N GLN A 259 29.12 11.08 -10.44
CA GLN A 259 27.85 10.46 -10.04
C GLN A 259 26.83 11.55 -9.72
N GLN A 260 25.61 11.38 -10.23
CA GLN A 260 24.52 12.30 -9.93
C GLN A 260 24.23 12.32 -8.43
N THR A 261 24.33 13.50 -7.82
CA THR A 261 24.00 13.71 -6.41
C THR A 261 22.56 14.18 -6.29
N LYS A 262 21.93 13.83 -5.16
CA LYS A 262 20.55 14.19 -4.86
C LYS A 262 20.33 14.33 -3.37
N LYS A 263 19.43 15.24 -3.00
CA LYS A 263 18.88 15.40 -1.66
C LYS A 263 17.48 14.82 -1.64
N ILE A 264 17.19 13.96 -0.67
CA ILE A 264 15.86 13.38 -0.47
C ILE A 264 15.27 13.99 0.79
N THR A 265 14.09 14.58 0.67
CA THR A 265 13.36 15.18 1.79
C THR A 265 11.98 14.53 1.93
N PRO A 266 11.56 14.14 3.15
CA PRO A 266 10.20 13.65 3.37
C PRO A 266 9.20 14.79 3.12
N LEU A 267 8.11 14.50 2.41
CA LEU A 267 7.05 15.49 2.15
C LEU A 267 5.89 15.28 3.14
N ASN A 268 5.50 16.35 3.83
CA ASN A 268 4.31 16.33 4.67
C ASN A 268 3.05 16.29 3.79
N TYR A 269 2.15 15.35 4.05
CA TYR A 269 0.94 15.16 3.26
C TYR A 269 0.04 16.40 3.25
N LYS A 270 0.06 17.21 4.32
CA LYS A 270 -0.71 18.48 4.37
C LYS A 270 -0.26 19.51 3.34
N ASP A 271 0.96 19.39 2.84
CA ASP A 271 1.52 20.31 1.85
C ASP A 271 1.45 19.74 0.42
N ALA A 272 1.03 18.46 0.26
CA ALA A 272 1.05 17.78 -1.03
C ALA A 272 0.21 18.51 -2.10
N GLU A 273 -1.00 18.97 -1.77
CA GLU A 273 -1.86 19.71 -2.72
C GLU A 273 -1.28 21.06 -3.16
N LYS A 274 -0.46 21.69 -2.31
CA LYS A 274 0.18 22.97 -2.62
C LYS A 274 1.42 22.77 -3.50
N VAL A 275 2.15 21.70 -3.24
CA VAL A 275 3.44 21.43 -3.88
C VAL A 275 3.27 20.67 -5.19
N ILE A 276 2.25 19.81 -5.31
CA ILE A 276 2.04 18.95 -6.47
C ILE A 276 0.93 19.53 -7.35
N PRO A 277 1.23 20.11 -8.53
CA PRO A 277 0.22 20.68 -9.39
C PRO A 277 -0.81 19.65 -9.84
N GLY A 278 -2.09 19.98 -9.68
CA GLY A 278 -3.21 19.12 -10.09
C GLY A 278 -3.49 17.94 -9.17
N PHE A 279 -2.82 17.84 -8.02
CA PHE A 279 -3.12 16.83 -7.00
C PHE A 279 -4.15 17.35 -5.99
N THR A 280 -5.13 16.53 -5.63
CA THR A 280 -6.14 16.89 -4.62
C THR A 280 -6.60 15.64 -3.86
N PHE A 281 -6.66 15.69 -2.53
CA PHE A 281 -7.25 14.64 -1.71
C PHE A 281 -8.77 14.69 -1.76
N ILE A 282 -9.42 13.54 -1.70
CA ILE A 282 -10.90 13.49 -1.62
C ILE A 282 -11.36 13.62 -0.16
N ASN A 283 -10.74 12.87 0.75
CA ASN A 283 -11.14 12.78 2.16
C ASN A 283 -10.18 13.52 3.11
N GLY A 284 -9.43 14.49 2.58
CA GLY A 284 -8.39 15.23 3.31
C GLY A 284 -7.02 14.54 3.33
N PRO A 285 -5.99 15.20 3.93
CA PRO A 285 -4.61 14.73 3.85
C PRO A 285 -4.38 13.38 4.53
N CYS A 286 -3.88 12.41 3.76
CA CYS A 286 -3.55 11.06 4.19
C CYS A 286 -2.29 10.57 3.44
N ASN A 287 -1.83 9.33 3.70
CA ASN A 287 -0.68 8.77 2.98
C ASN A 287 -1.09 8.22 1.59
N PRO A 288 -0.77 8.90 0.47
CA PRO A 288 -1.15 8.41 -0.85
C PRO A 288 -0.34 7.18 -1.29
N CYS A 289 0.76 6.87 -0.59
CA CYS A 289 1.67 5.77 -0.94
C CYS A 289 1.25 4.41 -0.37
N GLY A 290 0.18 4.34 0.42
CA GLY A 290 -0.37 3.10 1.00
C GLY A 290 -0.56 1.94 0.00
N PRO A 291 -0.96 2.17 -1.26
CA PRO A 291 -1.10 1.10 -2.23
C PRO A 291 0.21 0.36 -2.60
N LEU A 292 1.38 0.93 -2.27
CA LEU A 292 2.69 0.32 -2.51
C LEU A 292 3.17 -0.55 -1.33
N ASN A 293 2.40 -0.64 -0.25
CA ASN A 293 2.70 -1.50 0.88
C ASN A 293 2.69 -2.98 0.44
N GLN A 294 3.34 -3.85 1.22
CA GLN A 294 3.25 -5.30 1.02
C GLN A 294 1.79 -5.78 1.06
N ILE A 295 1.02 -5.27 2.03
CA ILE A 295 -0.45 -5.35 2.07
C ILE A 295 -0.97 -3.96 1.69
N PRO A 296 -1.50 -3.77 0.46
CA PRO A 296 -1.91 -2.47 -0.03
C PRO A 296 -2.97 -1.81 0.85
N ASP A 297 -2.74 -0.54 1.19
CA ASP A 297 -3.71 0.31 1.87
C ASP A 297 -4.38 1.26 0.87
N TYR A 298 -5.70 1.11 0.71
CA TYR A 298 -6.54 1.91 -0.18
C TYR A 298 -7.37 2.96 0.58
N SER A 299 -7.00 3.30 1.81
CA SER A 299 -7.72 4.29 2.64
C SER A 299 -7.56 5.74 2.19
N CYS A 300 -6.62 6.04 1.28
CA CYS A 300 -6.25 7.39 0.90
C CYS A 300 -6.59 7.73 -0.57
N PRO A 301 -7.85 8.10 -0.87
CA PRO A 301 -8.26 8.49 -2.21
C PRO A 301 -7.81 9.91 -2.57
N PHE A 302 -7.32 10.06 -3.80
CA PHE A 302 -6.89 11.34 -4.38
C PHE A 302 -7.22 11.44 -5.86
N LYS A 303 -7.18 12.66 -6.39
CA LYS A 303 -7.44 12.99 -7.79
C LYS A 303 -6.21 13.66 -8.39
N LEU A 304 -5.97 13.36 -9.67
CA LEU A 304 -4.87 13.92 -10.46
C LEU A 304 -5.41 14.56 -11.73
N ASN A 305 -5.14 15.85 -11.91
CA ASN A 305 -5.38 16.56 -13.16
C ASN A 305 -4.11 16.57 -14.02
N VAL A 306 -4.02 15.62 -14.94
CA VAL A 306 -2.87 15.46 -15.86
C VAL A 306 -3.24 15.92 -17.25
N LYS A 307 -2.39 16.73 -17.87
CA LYS A 307 -2.58 17.22 -19.24
C LYS A 307 -2.84 16.06 -20.21
N ASN A 308 -3.83 16.20 -21.09
CA ASN A 308 -4.24 15.19 -22.07
C ASN A 308 -4.69 13.85 -21.47
N LYS A 309 -5.03 13.80 -20.19
CA LYS A 309 -5.68 12.66 -19.55
C LYS A 309 -7.03 13.08 -19.00
N PRO A 310 -7.98 12.14 -18.86
CA PRO A 310 -9.25 12.47 -18.24
C PRO A 310 -9.04 12.95 -16.80
N PRO A 311 -9.75 14.02 -16.37
CA PRO A 311 -9.56 14.61 -15.06
C PRO A 311 -10.14 13.75 -13.93
N PHE A 312 -11.01 12.79 -14.26
CA PHE A 312 -11.66 11.88 -13.31
C PHE A 312 -10.77 10.71 -12.91
N ILE A 313 -11.00 10.13 -11.73
CA ILE A 313 -10.26 8.98 -11.20
C ILE A 313 -10.46 7.75 -12.08
N SER A 314 -9.39 7.01 -12.37
CA SER A 314 -9.47 5.80 -13.20
C SER A 314 -10.39 4.73 -12.58
N ASN A 315 -11.17 4.00 -13.39
CA ASN A 315 -12.18 3.02 -12.92
C ASN A 315 -11.64 2.01 -11.89
N ILE A 316 -10.41 1.53 -12.07
CA ILE A 316 -9.75 0.61 -11.12
C ILE A 316 -9.55 1.25 -9.75
N TRP A 317 -9.20 2.54 -9.68
CA TRP A 317 -9.03 3.25 -8.41
C TRP A 317 -10.36 3.64 -7.79
N GLN A 318 -11.37 3.93 -8.61
CA GLN A 318 -12.75 4.06 -8.12
C GLN A 318 -13.22 2.78 -7.42
N TYR A 319 -12.93 1.61 -8.01
CA TYR A 319 -13.19 0.31 -7.38
C TYR A 319 -12.38 0.10 -6.10
N LEU A 320 -11.06 0.34 -6.12
CA LEU A 320 -10.17 0.11 -4.97
C LEU A 320 -10.45 1.05 -3.79
N TRP A 321 -10.76 2.30 -4.06
CA TRP A 321 -11.09 3.31 -3.05
C TRP A 321 -12.56 3.35 -2.68
N ASN A 322 -13.41 2.58 -3.37
CA ASN A 322 -14.86 2.62 -3.23
C ASN A 322 -15.43 4.04 -3.35
N VAL A 323 -15.02 4.75 -4.41
CA VAL A 323 -15.47 6.11 -4.73
C VAL A 323 -16.11 6.15 -6.11
N ASN A 324 -17.00 7.11 -6.34
CA ASN A 324 -17.56 7.38 -7.66
C ASN A 324 -17.18 8.80 -8.10
N ASP A 325 -16.33 8.88 -9.11
CA ASP A 325 -15.88 10.13 -9.74
C ASP A 325 -16.15 10.11 -11.26
N THR A 326 -17.00 9.19 -11.72
CA THR A 326 -17.45 9.23 -13.11
C THR A 326 -18.18 10.54 -13.38
N PRO A 327 -17.90 11.21 -14.51
CA PRO A 327 -18.77 12.30 -14.94
C PRO A 327 -20.17 11.69 -15.05
N LEU A 328 -21.18 12.34 -14.43
CA LEU A 328 -22.59 12.07 -14.70
C LEU A 328 -22.71 11.79 -16.19
N VAL A 329 -23.13 10.56 -16.52
CA VAL A 329 -23.14 9.97 -17.86
C VAL A 329 -23.25 11.08 -18.88
N SER A 330 -22.16 11.35 -19.61
CA SER A 330 -22.15 12.35 -20.67
C SER A 330 -23.39 12.08 -21.52
N GLN A 331 -24.33 13.04 -21.54
CA GLN A 331 -25.43 13.00 -22.48
C GLN A 331 -24.85 12.57 -23.83
N PRO A 332 -25.36 11.49 -24.44
CA PRO A 332 -24.88 11.05 -25.73
C PRO A 332 -24.72 12.27 -26.64
N SER A 333 -23.59 12.43 -27.33
CA SER A 333 -23.33 13.63 -28.14
C SER A 333 -24.43 13.89 -29.17
N PHE A 334 -25.16 12.84 -29.58
CA PHE A 334 -26.32 12.94 -30.46
C PHE A 334 -27.50 13.69 -29.84
N LEU A 335 -27.66 13.73 -28.50
CA LEU A 335 -28.75 14.47 -27.86
C LEU A 335 -28.66 15.97 -28.14
N ASN A 336 -27.45 16.50 -28.34
CA ASN A 336 -27.18 17.91 -28.62
C ASN A 336 -26.97 18.21 -30.12
N GLN A 337 -27.16 17.22 -31.00
CA GLN A 337 -27.02 17.39 -32.45
C GLN A 337 -28.38 17.36 -33.13
N TYR A 338 -28.53 18.13 -34.22
CA TYR A 338 -29.69 18.02 -35.08
C TYR A 338 -29.62 16.69 -35.86
N ILE A 339 -30.58 15.80 -35.60
CA ILE A 339 -30.75 14.55 -36.34
C ILE A 339 -31.84 14.77 -37.36
N ASN A 340 -31.53 14.58 -38.65
CA ASN A 340 -32.52 14.67 -39.71
C ASN A 340 -33.55 13.53 -39.57
N PRO A 341 -34.83 13.82 -39.26
CA PRO A 341 -35.83 12.78 -39.00
C PRO A 341 -36.16 11.95 -40.25
N ARG A 342 -35.88 12.48 -41.45
CA ARG A 342 -36.10 11.77 -42.71
C ARG A 342 -35.01 10.77 -43.04
N GLU A 343 -33.81 10.98 -42.51
CA GLU A 343 -32.63 10.16 -42.80
C GLU A 343 -32.38 9.12 -41.69
N PHE A 344 -32.69 9.47 -40.44
CA PHE A 344 -32.50 8.61 -39.27
C PHE A 344 -33.74 8.62 -38.34
N PRO A 345 -34.88 8.03 -38.78
CA PRO A 345 -36.14 8.10 -38.04
C PRO A 345 -36.05 7.46 -36.65
N LEU A 346 -35.44 6.27 -36.54
CA LEU A 346 -35.27 5.57 -35.26
C LEU A 346 -34.36 6.32 -34.28
N LEU A 347 -33.30 6.96 -34.79
CA LEU A 347 -32.35 7.71 -33.96
C LEU A 347 -32.99 9.02 -33.47
N SER A 348 -33.78 9.67 -34.31
CA SER A 348 -34.58 10.85 -33.95
C SER A 348 -35.66 10.53 -32.91
N GLU A 349 -36.29 9.36 -33.00
CA GLU A 349 -37.28 8.89 -32.02
C GLU A 349 -36.61 8.59 -30.67
N LEU A 350 -35.48 7.88 -30.67
CA LEU A 350 -34.66 7.65 -29.48
C LEU A 350 -34.19 8.95 -28.82
N GLN A 351 -33.73 9.94 -29.60
CA GLN A 351 -33.36 11.26 -29.08
C GLN A 351 -34.53 11.96 -28.39
N THR A 352 -35.73 11.86 -28.98
CA THR A 352 -36.94 12.49 -28.44
C THR A 352 -37.37 11.84 -27.12
N GLU A 353 -37.35 10.51 -27.03
CA GLU A 353 -37.72 9.77 -25.81
C GLU A 353 -36.73 9.99 -24.67
N LEU A 354 -35.43 10.03 -24.97
CA LEU A 354 -34.40 10.30 -23.96
C LEU A 354 -34.46 11.74 -23.43
N ASN A 355 -34.76 12.73 -24.29
CA ASN A 355 -34.95 14.11 -23.85
C ASN A 355 -36.19 14.30 -22.97
N LYS A 356 -37.26 13.53 -23.19
CA LYS A 356 -38.44 13.54 -22.29
C LYS A 356 -38.09 13.04 -20.89
N GLN A 357 -37.39 11.91 -20.79
CA GLN A 357 -37.00 11.34 -19.50
C GLN A 357 -36.08 12.26 -18.69
N THR A 358 -35.27 13.09 -19.35
CA THR A 358 -34.34 14.00 -18.65
C THR A 358 -35.06 15.17 -17.97
N ASN A 359 -36.21 15.60 -18.51
CA ASN A 359 -37.00 16.71 -17.98
C ASN A 359 -37.98 16.30 -16.86
N ASP A 360 -38.20 15.00 -16.66
CA ASP A 360 -39.08 14.48 -15.60
C ASP A 360 -38.37 14.30 -14.25
N TYR A 361 -37.05 14.59 -14.18
CA TYR A 361 -36.23 14.51 -12.96
C TYR A 361 -35.65 15.87 -12.48
N GLU A 362 -36.07 17.00 -13.10
CA GLU A 362 -35.95 18.35 -12.52
C GLU A 362 -37.24 18.73 -11.77
#